data_AF-A0A929F8P2-F1
#
_entry.id   AF-A0A929F8P2-F1
#
_cell.length_a   1.000
_cell.length_b   1.000
_cell.length_c   1.000
_cell.angle_alpha   90.00
_cell.angle_beta   90.00
_cell.angle_gamma   90.00
#
_symmetry.space_group_name_H-M   'P 1'
#
loop_
_entity.id
_entity.type
_entity.pdbx_description
1 polymer ?
#
loop_
_entity_poly.entity_id
_entity_poly.type
_entity_poly.pdbx_seq_one_letter_code
_entity_poly.pdbx_strand_id
1 'polypeptide(L)'
;MNKQEIEKTLKEDLGIKKELVALKPLKEIPADIPHYKGIATPGLCTQVGEVLKEKTVFYTTRENHGCYEGLIATGVCELSKKEYKETITELLETYPYHKDVDTAMSFYDKCIESIKPPKVENKCLVVGPLSLIEDPDLVLIFCTPKQADILIRVQGYVGDLFKGFGGSGGCIFTIRYAYSNREPTFTTSDLSWRMFVGLNENEMTVTYPYER
;
A
#
# COMPACT_ATOMS: atom_id res chain seq x y z
N MET A 1 1.95 -10.87 -20.89
CA MET A 1 0.51 -10.56 -20.91
C MET A 1 0.37 -9.05 -20.87
N ASN A 2 -0.57 -8.47 -21.61
CA ASN A 2 -0.89 -7.06 -21.50
C ASN A 2 -1.77 -6.78 -20.26
N LYS A 3 -1.96 -5.50 -19.89
CA LYS A 3 -2.74 -5.10 -18.71
C LYS A 3 -4.16 -5.65 -18.71
N GLN A 4 -4.84 -5.64 -19.85
CA GLN A 4 -6.22 -6.13 -19.98
C GLN A 4 -6.30 -7.65 -19.74
N GLU A 5 -5.32 -8.40 -20.24
CA GLU A 5 -5.22 -9.85 -19.98
C GLU A 5 -4.98 -10.13 -18.50
N ILE A 6 -4.10 -9.36 -17.85
CA ILE A 6 -3.84 -9.50 -16.40
C ILE A 6 -5.12 -9.24 -15.60
N GLU A 7 -5.82 -8.14 -15.90
CA GLU A 7 -7.08 -7.81 -15.24
C GLU A 7 -8.12 -8.90 -15.44
N LYS A 8 -8.29 -9.36 -16.68
CA LYS A 8 -9.22 -10.44 -16.99
C LYS A 8 -8.88 -11.70 -16.20
N THR A 9 -7.63 -12.14 -16.20
CA THR A 9 -7.21 -13.35 -15.47
C THR A 9 -7.42 -13.21 -13.96
N LEU A 10 -7.12 -12.07 -13.38
CA LEU A 10 -7.33 -11.86 -11.94
C LEU A 10 -8.82 -11.77 -11.59
N LYS A 11 -9.62 -11.04 -12.38
CA LYS A 11 -11.03 -10.77 -12.07
C LYS A 11 -11.93 -11.96 -12.42
N GLU A 12 -11.75 -12.55 -13.60
CA GLU A 12 -12.62 -13.60 -14.14
C GLU A 12 -12.13 -15.00 -13.73
N ASP A 13 -10.87 -15.33 -14.00
CA ASP A 13 -10.37 -16.70 -13.80
C ASP A 13 -10.08 -16.98 -12.32
N LEU A 14 -9.36 -16.07 -11.64
CA LEU A 14 -9.05 -16.20 -10.21
C LEU A 14 -10.23 -15.76 -9.31
N GLY A 15 -11.16 -14.96 -9.85
CA GLY A 15 -12.36 -14.52 -9.15
C GLY A 15 -12.13 -13.40 -8.13
N ILE A 16 -11.14 -12.52 -8.35
CA ILE A 16 -10.91 -11.35 -7.49
C ILE A 16 -12.10 -10.39 -7.63
N LYS A 17 -12.82 -10.18 -6.51
CA LYS A 17 -14.06 -9.39 -6.52
C LYS A 17 -13.79 -7.88 -6.47
N LYS A 18 -12.90 -7.46 -5.59
CA LYS A 18 -12.54 -6.05 -5.41
C LYS A 18 -11.76 -5.51 -6.61
N GLU A 19 -11.74 -4.18 -6.73
CA GLU A 19 -10.93 -3.51 -7.73
C GLU A 19 -9.43 -3.77 -7.47
N LEU A 20 -8.65 -3.86 -8.55
CA LEU A 20 -7.19 -3.90 -8.44
C LEU A 20 -6.70 -2.47 -8.31
N VAL A 21 -5.97 -2.14 -7.25
CA VAL A 21 -5.53 -0.77 -7.00
C VAL A 21 -4.08 -0.62 -7.43
N ALA A 22 -3.83 0.29 -8.36
CA ALA A 22 -2.52 0.66 -8.84
C ALA A 22 -1.94 1.81 -8.01
N LEU A 23 -0.65 1.72 -7.71
CA LEU A 23 0.14 2.77 -7.10
C LEU A 23 1.28 3.15 -8.07
N LYS A 24 1.42 4.46 -8.33
CA LYS A 24 2.44 4.99 -9.23
C LYS A 24 3.06 6.26 -8.64
N PRO A 25 4.17 6.17 -7.91
CA PRO A 25 4.91 7.36 -7.51
C PRO A 25 5.52 8.03 -8.73
N LEU A 26 5.50 9.36 -8.77
CA LEU A 26 5.99 10.16 -9.89
C LEU A 26 7.00 11.20 -9.43
N LYS A 27 8.03 11.42 -10.25
CA LYS A 27 9.04 12.47 -10.04
C LYS A 27 8.53 13.87 -10.34
N GLU A 28 7.42 13.98 -11.08
CA GLU A 28 6.79 15.23 -11.46
C GLU A 28 5.28 15.16 -11.18
N ILE A 29 4.66 16.32 -10.91
CA ILE A 29 3.21 16.40 -10.69
C ILE A 29 2.51 16.20 -12.04
N PRO A 30 1.56 15.24 -12.15
CA PRO A 30 0.82 15.02 -13.38
C PRO A 30 -0.14 16.18 -13.65
N ALA A 31 -0.23 16.61 -14.92
CA ALA A 31 -1.06 17.74 -15.31
C ALA A 31 -2.55 17.36 -15.55
N ASP A 32 -2.80 16.09 -15.84
CA ASP A 32 -4.06 15.52 -16.30
C ASP A 32 -4.77 14.67 -15.23
N ILE A 33 -4.09 14.36 -14.13
CA ILE A 33 -4.65 13.63 -12.99
C ILE A 33 -5.08 14.64 -11.92
N PRO A 34 -6.31 14.57 -11.38
CA PRO A 34 -6.75 15.51 -10.36
C PRO A 34 -5.99 15.31 -9.04
N HIS A 35 -5.77 16.39 -8.31
CA HIS A 35 -5.22 16.34 -6.96
C HIS A 35 -6.27 15.83 -5.96
N TYR A 36 -5.83 15.01 -5.00
CA TYR A 36 -6.66 14.60 -3.88
C TYR A 36 -7.16 15.82 -3.09
N LYS A 37 -8.44 15.80 -2.71
CA LYS A 37 -9.08 16.91 -2.01
C LYS A 37 -9.19 16.62 -0.52
N GLY A 38 -8.58 17.48 0.31
CA GLY A 38 -8.62 17.37 1.76
C GLY A 38 -7.50 16.48 2.32
N ILE A 39 -7.71 16.03 3.56
CA ILE A 39 -6.77 15.23 4.33
C ILE A 39 -7.39 13.86 4.62
N ALA A 40 -6.77 12.80 4.11
CA ALA A 40 -7.13 11.43 4.41
C ALA A 40 -6.63 11.05 5.80
N THR A 41 -7.56 10.62 6.66
CA THR A 41 -7.26 10.16 8.02
C THR A 41 -7.57 8.67 8.16
N PRO A 42 -6.60 7.81 8.54
CA PRO A 42 -5.24 8.19 8.87
C PRO A 42 -4.40 8.51 7.64
N GLY A 43 -4.63 7.94 6.44
CA GLY A 43 -3.77 8.28 5.29
C GLY A 43 -4.04 7.43 4.06
N LEU A 44 -2.98 6.85 3.48
CA LEU A 44 -3.09 6.11 2.21
C LEU A 44 -4.09 4.95 2.26
N CYS A 45 -4.25 4.26 3.39
CA CYS A 45 -5.25 3.20 3.53
C CYS A 45 -6.69 3.71 3.33
N THR A 46 -7.00 4.93 3.77
CA THR A 46 -8.29 5.58 3.56
C THR A 46 -8.49 5.90 2.07
N GLN A 47 -7.46 6.47 1.43
CA GLN A 47 -7.47 6.77 -0.01
C GLN A 47 -7.65 5.52 -0.87
N VAL A 48 -6.98 4.41 -0.52
CA VAL A 48 -7.17 3.11 -1.17
C VAL A 48 -8.60 2.61 -0.99
N GLY A 49 -9.18 2.75 0.21
CA GLY A 49 -10.59 2.44 0.46
C GLY A 49 -11.56 3.26 -0.38
N GLU A 50 -11.28 4.55 -0.57
CA GLU A 50 -12.06 5.44 -1.44
C GLU A 50 -11.96 5.01 -2.91
N VAL A 51 -10.76 4.67 -3.40
CA VAL A 51 -10.59 4.12 -4.74
C VAL A 51 -11.39 2.82 -4.92
N LEU A 52 -11.38 1.92 -3.94
CA LEU A 52 -12.16 0.68 -3.99
C LEU A 52 -13.67 0.92 -4.05
N LYS A 53 -14.16 2.00 -3.44
CA LYS A 53 -15.58 2.34 -3.36
C LYS A 53 -16.05 3.17 -4.56
N GLU A 54 -15.25 4.14 -4.97
CA GLU A 54 -15.65 5.20 -5.90
C GLU A 54 -14.99 5.05 -7.28
N LYS A 55 -13.98 4.19 -7.40
CA LYS A 55 -13.21 3.95 -8.63
C LYS A 55 -12.57 5.21 -9.20
N THR A 56 -12.16 6.12 -8.32
CA THR A 56 -11.53 7.39 -8.66
C THR A 56 -10.03 7.24 -8.88
N VAL A 57 -9.45 8.17 -9.64
CA VAL A 57 -8.00 8.31 -9.81
C VAL A 57 -7.60 9.69 -9.34
N PHE A 58 -6.52 9.79 -8.59
CA PHE A 58 -5.96 11.06 -8.15
C PHE A 58 -4.47 10.92 -7.88
N TYR A 59 -3.77 12.05 -7.84
CA TYR A 59 -2.46 12.13 -7.19
C TYR A 59 -2.62 12.70 -5.78
N THR A 60 -1.72 12.30 -4.88
CA THR A 60 -1.68 12.73 -3.49
C THR A 60 -0.26 13.14 -3.11
N THR A 61 -0.13 14.12 -2.22
CA THR A 61 1.15 14.62 -1.70
C THR A 61 1.14 14.64 -0.18
N ARG A 62 2.22 15.12 0.45
CA ARG A 62 2.34 15.19 1.91
C ARG A 62 1.16 15.92 2.57
N GLU A 63 0.59 16.94 1.93
CA GLU A 63 -0.49 17.75 2.52
C GLU A 63 -1.83 17.02 2.65
N ASN A 64 -1.98 15.87 2.01
CA ASN A 64 -3.23 15.10 2.02
C ASN A 64 -3.26 13.97 3.06
N HIS A 65 -2.24 13.82 3.91
CA HIS A 65 -2.08 12.64 4.77
C HIS A 65 -1.96 13.02 6.25
N GLY A 66 -2.77 12.40 7.12
CA GLY A 66 -2.53 12.41 8.57
C GLY A 66 -1.40 11.46 9.01
N CYS A 67 -1.18 10.39 8.24
CA CYS A 67 -0.20 9.34 8.42
C CYS A 67 0.58 9.18 7.13
N TYR A 68 1.88 9.37 7.23
CA TYR A 68 2.79 9.48 6.09
C TYR A 68 3.37 8.14 5.64
N GLU A 69 3.05 7.03 6.32
CA GLU A 69 3.67 5.72 6.06
C GLU A 69 3.54 5.26 4.60
N GLY A 70 2.40 5.54 3.95
CA GLY A 70 2.21 5.23 2.53
C GLY A 70 3.07 6.06 1.57
N LEU A 71 3.35 7.32 1.93
CA LEU A 71 4.21 8.21 1.15
C LEU A 71 5.69 7.91 1.38
N ILE A 72 6.07 7.62 2.63
CA ILE A 72 7.41 7.14 2.98
C ILE A 72 7.69 5.82 2.29
N ALA A 73 6.71 4.91 2.24
CA ALA A 73 6.82 3.62 1.56
C ALA A 73 7.14 3.71 0.06
N THR A 74 6.84 4.84 -0.58
CA THR A 74 6.98 5.06 -2.03
C THR A 74 7.97 6.17 -2.37
N GLY A 75 8.73 6.68 -1.40
CA GLY A 75 9.77 7.69 -1.62
C GLY A 75 9.22 9.07 -2.01
N VAL A 76 7.98 9.38 -1.61
CA VAL A 76 7.36 10.69 -1.83
C VAL A 76 7.70 11.68 -0.73
N CYS A 77 7.89 11.19 0.50
CA CYS A 77 8.36 12.02 1.59
C CYS A 77 9.24 11.25 2.57
N GLU A 78 9.93 12.00 3.42
CA GLU A 78 10.59 11.53 4.63
C GLU A 78 10.18 12.43 5.80
N LEU A 79 10.36 11.92 7.00
CA LEU A 79 10.16 12.67 8.24
C LEU A 79 11.42 12.57 9.08
N SER A 80 11.74 13.66 9.79
CA SER A 80 12.69 13.57 10.89
C SER A 80 12.13 12.65 11.98
N LYS A 81 13.02 12.04 12.79
CA LYS A 81 12.60 11.18 13.90
C LYS A 81 11.67 11.91 14.89
N LYS A 82 11.84 13.22 15.04
CA LYS A 82 10.99 14.07 15.89
C LYS A 82 9.58 14.19 15.30
N GLU A 83 9.46 14.63 14.04
CA GLU A 83 8.16 14.73 13.35
C GLU A 83 7.43 13.38 13.34
N TYR A 84 8.18 12.29 13.08
CA TYR A 84 7.61 10.94 13.10
C TYR A 84 7.03 10.59 14.47
N LYS A 85 7.76 10.87 15.57
CA LYS A 85 7.28 10.62 16.93
C LYS A 85 6.04 11.46 17.26
N GLU A 86 6.00 12.72 16.84
CA GLU A 86 4.83 13.60 17.02
C GLU A 86 3.60 13.04 16.29
N THR A 87 3.74 12.66 15.01
CA THR A 87 2.65 12.05 14.24
C THR A 87 2.15 10.73 14.88
N ILE A 88 3.05 9.85 15.33
CA ILE A 88 2.65 8.60 15.99
C ILE A 88 1.95 8.89 17.33
N THR A 89 2.35 9.93 18.05
CA THR A 89 1.69 10.32 19.31
C THR A 89 0.23 10.70 19.05
N GLU A 90 -0.03 11.57 18.07
CA GLU A 90 -1.38 12.00 17.68
C GLU A 90 -2.24 10.82 17.19
N LEU A 91 -1.65 9.93 16.37
CA LEU A 91 -2.36 8.75 15.87
C LEU A 91 -2.73 7.78 17.00
N LEU A 92 -1.86 7.60 18.01
CA LEU A 92 -2.14 6.71 19.14
C LEU A 92 -3.22 7.24 20.08
N GLU A 93 -3.36 8.56 20.20
CA GLU A 93 -4.48 9.17 20.95
C GLU A 93 -5.84 8.82 20.33
N THR A 94 -5.89 8.71 18.99
CA THR A 94 -7.12 8.38 18.26
C THR A 94 -7.30 6.87 18.09
N TYR A 95 -6.21 6.15 17.83
CA TYR A 95 -6.17 4.73 17.51
C TYR A 95 -5.10 4.03 18.37
N PRO A 96 -5.46 3.46 19.54
CA PRO A 96 -4.47 2.88 20.46
C PRO A 96 -3.99 1.50 20.02
N TYR A 97 -3.34 1.41 18.85
CA TYR A 97 -2.83 0.16 18.27
C TYR A 97 -1.46 -0.27 18.85
N HIS A 98 -0.82 0.58 19.66
CA HIS A 98 0.29 0.25 20.53
C HIS A 98 0.00 0.69 21.97
N LYS A 99 0.68 0.05 22.92
CA LYS A 99 0.57 0.35 24.35
C LYS A 99 0.90 1.82 24.68
N ASP A 100 1.98 2.33 24.08
CA ASP A 100 2.50 3.67 24.30
C ASP A 100 3.40 4.08 23.12
N VAL A 101 3.75 5.38 23.05
CA VAL A 101 4.55 5.95 21.94
C VAL A 101 5.93 5.32 21.88
N ASP A 102 6.57 5.02 23.01
CA ASP A 102 7.93 4.45 23.02
C ASP A 102 7.92 3.01 22.48
N THR A 103 6.89 2.22 22.80
CA THR A 103 6.67 0.89 22.21
C THR A 103 6.46 0.99 20.70
N ALA A 104 5.64 1.95 20.24
CA ALA A 104 5.43 2.17 18.81
C ALA A 104 6.72 2.56 18.09
N MET A 105 7.48 3.51 18.64
CA MET A 105 8.77 3.94 18.07
C MET A 105 9.77 2.79 18.02
N SER A 106 9.86 1.96 19.05
CA SER A 106 10.71 0.76 19.06
C SER A 106 10.30 -0.23 17.97
N PHE A 107 9.01 -0.40 17.72
CA PHE A 107 8.50 -1.23 16.62
C PHE A 107 8.87 -0.64 15.25
N TYR A 108 8.63 0.65 15.03
CA TYR A 108 8.94 1.29 13.75
C TYR A 108 10.44 1.35 13.46
N ASP A 109 11.30 1.55 14.47
CA ASP A 109 12.76 1.47 14.32
C ASP A 109 13.16 0.08 13.79
N LYS A 110 12.60 -1.02 14.34
CA LYS A 110 12.84 -2.40 13.83
C LYS A 110 12.32 -2.59 12.40
N CYS A 111 11.17 -2.01 12.08
CA CYS A 111 10.62 -2.07 10.72
C CYS A 111 11.51 -1.34 9.71
N ILE A 112 12.05 -0.17 10.07
CA ILE A 112 12.97 0.61 9.23
C ILE A 112 14.29 -0.14 9.01
N GLU A 113 14.83 -0.79 10.04
CA GLU A 113 16.03 -1.62 9.93
C GLU A 113 15.82 -2.82 9.01
N SER A 114 14.65 -3.46 9.09
CA SER A 114 14.30 -4.66 8.31
C SER A 114 13.87 -4.35 6.88
N ILE A 115 13.15 -3.24 6.67
CA ILE A 115 12.57 -2.81 5.40
C ILE A 115 12.85 -1.31 5.26
N LYS A 116 14.01 -1.02 4.68
CA LYS A 116 14.49 0.36 4.52
C LYS A 116 13.53 1.16 3.63
N PRO A 117 13.16 2.38 4.02
CA PRO A 117 12.48 3.30 3.13
C PRO A 117 13.31 3.54 1.86
N PRO A 118 12.66 3.69 0.68
CA PRO A 118 13.33 4.15 -0.52
C PRO A 118 13.85 5.58 -0.34
N LYS A 119 14.75 6.01 -1.23
CA LYS A 119 15.17 7.41 -1.27
C LYS A 119 14.00 8.31 -1.67
N VAL A 120 13.97 9.53 -1.15
CA VAL A 120 12.96 10.52 -1.55
C VAL A 120 13.34 11.09 -2.91
N GLU A 121 12.64 10.64 -3.94
CA GLU A 121 12.85 11.08 -5.32
C GLU A 121 11.53 11.40 -6.05
N ASN A 122 10.39 11.12 -5.42
CA ASN A 122 9.07 11.30 -6.00
C ASN A 122 8.40 12.54 -5.40
N LYS A 123 7.67 13.30 -6.22
CA LYS A 123 6.92 14.51 -5.80
C LYS A 123 5.48 14.19 -5.39
N CYS A 124 4.90 13.12 -5.90
CA CYS A 124 3.55 12.68 -5.56
C CYS A 124 3.37 11.17 -5.76
N LEU A 125 2.27 10.65 -5.22
CA LEU A 125 1.79 9.28 -5.48
C LEU A 125 0.48 9.34 -6.25
N VAL A 126 0.40 8.67 -7.39
CA VAL A 126 -0.87 8.43 -8.08
C VAL A 126 -1.49 7.14 -7.54
N VAL A 127 -2.78 7.19 -7.24
CA VAL A 127 -3.58 6.07 -6.70
C VAL A 127 -4.87 5.95 -7.50
N GLY A 128 -5.26 4.73 -7.86
CA GLY A 128 -6.47 4.50 -8.66
C GLY A 128 -6.63 3.05 -9.11
N PRO A 129 -7.71 2.72 -9.83
CA PRO A 129 -7.87 1.40 -10.44
C PRO A 129 -6.75 1.11 -11.44
N LEU A 130 -6.29 -0.15 -11.49
CA LEU A 130 -5.29 -0.61 -12.46
C LEU A 130 -5.68 -0.25 -13.91
N SER A 131 -6.97 -0.32 -14.22
CA SER A 131 -7.48 -0.08 -15.58
C SER A 131 -7.25 1.36 -16.03
N LEU A 132 -7.22 2.30 -15.10
CA LEU A 132 -7.10 3.73 -15.35
C LEU A 132 -5.68 4.28 -15.17
N ILE A 133 -4.74 3.48 -14.65
CA ILE A 133 -3.35 3.88 -14.47
C ILE A 133 -2.47 3.13 -15.47
N GLU A 134 -1.75 3.88 -16.30
CA GLU A 134 -0.74 3.32 -17.20
C GLU A 134 0.58 3.10 -16.44
N ASP A 135 1.26 1.99 -16.72
CA ASP A 135 2.55 1.63 -16.13
C ASP A 135 2.65 1.94 -14.62
N PRO A 136 1.78 1.35 -13.77
CA PRO A 136 1.96 1.51 -12.34
C PRO A 136 3.25 0.85 -11.86
N ASP A 137 3.71 1.20 -10.66
CA ASP A 137 4.86 0.56 -10.03
C ASP A 137 4.46 -0.65 -9.19
N LEU A 138 3.26 -0.58 -8.59
CA LEU A 138 2.70 -1.63 -7.75
C LEU A 138 1.21 -1.85 -8.06
N VAL A 139 0.76 -3.08 -7.84
CA VAL A 139 -0.66 -3.45 -7.84
C VAL A 139 -1.01 -4.12 -6.52
N LEU A 140 -1.99 -3.53 -5.83
CA LEU A 140 -2.63 -4.09 -4.64
C LEU A 140 -3.80 -4.97 -5.08
N ILE A 141 -3.82 -6.19 -4.56
CA ILE A 141 -4.80 -7.23 -4.84
C ILE A 141 -5.45 -7.64 -3.52
N PHE A 142 -6.76 -7.43 -3.40
CA PHE A 142 -7.53 -7.82 -2.21
C PHE A 142 -8.24 -9.14 -2.49
N CYS A 143 -7.79 -10.20 -1.83
CA CYS A 143 -8.15 -11.56 -2.18
C CYS A 143 -8.38 -12.43 -0.94
N THR A 144 -8.99 -13.60 -1.13
CA THR A 144 -9.08 -14.62 -0.08
C THR A 144 -7.75 -15.36 0.10
N PRO A 145 -7.51 -16.04 1.25
CA PRO A 145 -6.33 -16.88 1.44
C PRO A 145 -6.15 -17.94 0.36
N LYS A 146 -7.25 -18.53 -0.15
CA LYS A 146 -7.20 -19.50 -1.25
C LYS A 146 -6.69 -18.88 -2.55
N GLN A 147 -7.10 -17.65 -2.85
CA GLN A 147 -6.63 -16.93 -4.04
C GLN A 147 -5.17 -16.50 -3.88
N ALA A 148 -4.77 -16.06 -2.69
CA ALA A 148 -3.38 -15.76 -2.37
C ALA A 148 -2.49 -17.01 -2.53
N ASP A 149 -2.92 -18.17 -2.05
CA ASP A 149 -2.20 -19.44 -2.25
C ASP A 149 -1.92 -19.74 -3.72
N ILE A 150 -2.91 -19.51 -4.59
CA ILE A 150 -2.71 -19.69 -6.04
C ILE A 150 -1.63 -18.73 -6.56
N LEU A 151 -1.71 -17.45 -6.20
CA LEU A 151 -0.70 -16.44 -6.60
C LEU A 151 0.70 -16.80 -6.09
N ILE A 152 0.81 -17.24 -4.84
CA ILE A 152 2.08 -17.66 -4.22
C ILE A 152 2.64 -18.89 -4.93
N ARG A 153 1.79 -19.89 -5.25
CA ARG A 153 2.23 -21.08 -5.98
C ARG A 153 2.64 -20.76 -7.41
N VAL A 154 2.03 -19.77 -8.07
CA VAL A 154 2.49 -19.29 -9.37
C VAL A 154 3.90 -18.71 -9.26
N GLN A 155 4.18 -17.90 -8.24
CA GLN A 155 5.53 -17.37 -7.99
C GLN A 155 6.54 -18.49 -7.71
N GLY A 156 6.18 -19.45 -6.85
CA GLY A 156 7.03 -20.60 -6.56
C GLY A 156 7.24 -21.51 -7.79
N TYR A 157 6.25 -21.62 -8.68
CA TYR A 157 6.37 -22.39 -9.92
C TYR A 157 7.42 -21.80 -10.87
N VAL A 158 7.57 -20.47 -10.89
CA VAL A 158 8.62 -19.79 -11.67
C VAL A 158 9.97 -19.71 -10.91
N GLY A 159 10.05 -20.34 -9.73
CA GLY A 159 11.29 -20.45 -8.96
C GLY A 159 11.60 -19.24 -8.07
N ASP A 160 10.61 -18.40 -7.79
CA ASP A 160 10.80 -17.17 -7.03
C ASP A 160 10.09 -17.20 -5.66
N LEU A 161 10.55 -16.34 -4.74
CA LEU A 161 10.09 -16.26 -3.37
C LEU A 161 8.93 -15.28 -3.21
N PHE A 162 8.09 -15.58 -2.24
CA PHE A 162 6.95 -14.75 -1.88
C PHE A 162 6.94 -14.52 -0.38
N LYS A 163 7.12 -13.28 0.06
CA LYS A 163 7.25 -12.98 1.49
C LYS A 163 5.90 -12.69 2.14
N GLY A 164 5.67 -13.31 3.29
CA GLY A 164 4.49 -13.07 4.13
C GLY A 164 4.82 -12.22 5.33
N PHE A 165 3.92 -11.30 5.69
CA PHE A 165 4.03 -10.46 6.88
C PHE A 165 2.76 -10.46 7.73
N GLY A 166 2.96 -10.43 9.05
CA GLY A 166 1.91 -10.14 10.03
C GLY A 166 2.34 -9.01 10.98
N GLY A 167 1.40 -8.51 11.78
CA GLY A 167 1.63 -7.44 12.76
C GLY A 167 1.04 -6.09 12.33
N SER A 168 1.45 -5.02 13.03
CA SER A 168 0.90 -3.66 12.87
C SER A 168 1.74 -2.81 11.91
N GLY A 169 1.51 -2.90 10.59
CA GLY A 169 2.30 -2.13 9.61
C GLY A 169 1.81 -2.23 8.18
N GLY A 170 0.54 -1.94 7.92
CA GLY A 170 -0.11 -2.13 6.61
C GLY A 170 0.68 -1.55 5.44
N CYS A 171 0.98 -0.24 5.45
CA CYS A 171 1.76 0.39 4.37
C CYS A 171 3.20 -0.13 4.29
N ILE A 172 3.82 -0.49 5.43
CA ILE A 172 5.20 -1.00 5.46
C ILE A 172 5.29 -2.36 4.76
N PHE A 173 4.42 -3.28 5.15
CA PHE A 173 4.48 -4.67 4.69
C PHE A 173 3.86 -4.88 3.32
N THR A 174 2.79 -4.14 3.01
CA THR A 174 2.07 -4.21 1.74
C THR A 174 2.79 -3.41 0.66
N ILE A 175 3.27 -2.21 0.98
CA ILE A 175 3.75 -1.25 -0.03
C ILE A 175 5.27 -1.14 0.02
N ARG A 176 5.86 -0.76 1.17
CA ARG A 176 7.31 -0.47 1.25
C ARG A 176 8.15 -1.67 0.86
N TYR A 177 7.80 -2.87 1.33
CA TYR A 177 8.52 -4.08 0.97
C TYR A 177 8.55 -4.30 -0.55
N ALA A 178 7.38 -4.30 -1.18
CA ALA A 178 7.27 -4.55 -2.61
C ALA A 178 7.90 -3.43 -3.44
N TYR A 179 7.80 -2.18 -2.99
CA TYR A 179 8.41 -1.04 -3.67
C TYR A 179 9.94 -1.09 -3.62
N SER A 180 10.51 -1.23 -2.42
CA SER A 180 11.95 -1.16 -2.21
C SER A 180 12.69 -2.39 -2.76
N ASN A 181 12.12 -3.59 -2.58
CA ASN A 181 12.80 -4.83 -2.96
C ASN A 181 12.40 -5.34 -4.35
N ARG A 182 11.32 -4.79 -4.94
CA ARG A 182 10.74 -5.29 -6.18
C ARG A 182 10.41 -6.79 -6.09
N GLU A 183 9.92 -7.21 -4.93
CA GLU A 183 9.47 -8.58 -4.66
C GLU A 183 8.00 -8.58 -4.19
N PRO A 184 7.19 -9.57 -4.58
CA PRO A 184 5.80 -9.65 -4.15
C PRO A 184 5.68 -9.98 -2.65
N THR A 185 4.60 -9.50 -2.05
CA THR A 185 4.33 -9.62 -0.61
C THR A 185 2.85 -9.88 -0.32
N PHE A 186 2.57 -10.60 0.75
CA PHE A 186 1.21 -10.76 1.26
C PHE A 186 1.17 -10.47 2.75
N THR A 187 0.01 -10.01 3.20
CA THR A 187 -0.22 -9.79 4.62
C THR A 187 -1.68 -10.01 4.99
N THR A 188 -1.89 -10.54 6.19
CA THR A 188 -3.20 -10.49 6.86
C THR A 188 -3.67 -9.07 7.13
N SER A 189 -2.79 -8.08 6.92
CA SER A 189 -2.97 -6.65 7.18
C SER A 189 -3.13 -6.35 8.67
N ASP A 190 -2.96 -5.09 9.04
CA ASP A 190 -3.18 -4.61 10.41
C ASP A 190 -4.61 -4.09 10.59
N LEU A 191 -4.98 -3.75 11.83
CA LEU A 191 -6.32 -3.25 12.16
C LEU A 191 -6.70 -2.04 11.29
N SER A 192 -5.81 -1.06 11.20
CA SER A 192 -6.06 0.18 10.46
C SER A 192 -6.25 -0.09 8.97
N TRP A 193 -5.34 -0.82 8.33
CA TRP A 193 -5.46 -1.18 6.92
C TRP A 193 -6.76 -1.94 6.66
N ARG A 194 -7.08 -2.95 7.48
CA ARG A 194 -8.33 -3.71 7.33
C ARG A 194 -9.55 -2.81 7.42
N MET A 195 -9.58 -1.90 8.38
CA MET A 195 -10.70 -0.98 8.60
C MET A 195 -10.87 0.01 7.46
N PHE A 196 -9.82 0.73 7.09
CA PHE A 196 -9.91 1.87 6.15
C PHE A 196 -9.95 1.44 4.69
N VAL A 197 -9.32 0.32 4.32
CA VAL A 197 -9.48 -0.30 3.00
C VAL A 197 -10.81 -1.05 2.89
N GLY A 198 -11.44 -1.36 4.03
CA GLY A 198 -12.70 -2.10 4.09
C GLY A 198 -12.54 -3.58 3.77
N LEU A 199 -11.49 -4.24 4.28
CA LEU A 199 -11.26 -5.68 4.12
C LEU A 199 -12.29 -6.51 4.89
N ASN A 200 -12.86 -7.50 4.23
CA ASN A 200 -13.75 -8.47 4.86
C ASN A 200 -12.93 -9.47 5.69
N GLU A 201 -13.57 -10.17 6.64
CA GLU A 201 -12.89 -11.15 7.53
C GLU A 201 -12.08 -12.22 6.77
N ASN A 202 -12.56 -12.62 5.59
CA ASN A 202 -11.95 -13.65 4.75
C ASN A 202 -11.01 -13.08 3.67
N GLU A 203 -10.68 -11.80 3.75
CA GLU A 203 -9.78 -11.14 2.80
C GLU A 203 -8.43 -10.80 3.45
N MET A 204 -7.42 -10.77 2.60
CA MET A 204 -6.07 -10.33 2.86
C MET A 204 -5.56 -9.47 1.70
N THR A 205 -4.40 -8.86 1.88
CA THR A 205 -3.79 -8.03 0.84
C THR A 205 -2.57 -8.74 0.27
N VAL A 206 -2.52 -8.83 -1.05
CA VAL A 206 -1.36 -9.23 -1.83
C VAL A 206 -0.89 -8.00 -2.61
N THR A 207 0.41 -7.79 -2.72
CA THR A 207 0.98 -6.72 -3.55
C THR A 207 2.04 -7.28 -4.46
N TYR A 208 1.93 -6.92 -5.73
CA TYR A 208 2.91 -7.22 -6.75
C TYR A 208 3.61 -5.93 -7.19
N PRO A 209 4.94 -5.93 -7.29
CA PRO A 209 5.63 -5.03 -8.19
C PRO A 209 5.10 -5.24 -9.61
N TYR A 210 4.66 -4.17 -10.26
CA TYR A 210 4.25 -4.24 -11.65
C TYR A 210 5.52 -4.14 -12.50
N GLU A 211 5.93 -5.27 -13.06
CA GLU A 211 7.07 -5.37 -13.96
C GLU A 211 6.60 -5.29 -15.41
N ARG A 212 7.48 -4.79 -16.29
CA ARG A 212 7.23 -4.64 -17.72
C ARG A 212 7.58 -5.91 -18.49
#